data_AF-A1HT52-F1
#
_entry.id   AF-A1HT52-F1
#
_cell.length_a   1.000
_cell.length_b   1.000
_cell.length_c   1.000
_cell.angle_alpha   90.00
_cell.angle_beta   90.00
_cell.angle_gamma   90.00
#
_symmetry.space_group_name_H-M   'P 1'
#
loop_
_entity.id
_entity.type
_entity.pdbx_description
1 polymer ?
#
loop_
_entity_poly.entity_id
_entity_poly.type
_entity_poly.pdbx_seq_one_letter_code
_entity_poly.pdbx_strand_id
1 'polypeptide(L)'
;MLIKSTRFGELNVPDEQIIAFPQGLPGFPGEKVFALLPHQPDSPFAFLQSAADPDLTFLVVEPFAFFPDYQFELDDNAAAALKLAADNPPLVLSIVTVRTTLNDATANLLAPVVINRRDRLGAQVVLEKVGYTTRHRLFADKAAAQGGK
;
A
#
# COMPACT_ATOMS: atom_id res chain seq x y z
N MET A 1 0.52 -18.56 -9.38
CA MET A 1 -0.62 -18.90 -8.50
C MET A 1 -1.94 -18.44 -9.13
N LEU A 2 -2.99 -19.28 -9.13
CA LEU A 2 -4.34 -18.89 -9.56
C LEU A 2 -5.09 -18.22 -8.40
N ILE A 3 -5.58 -17.00 -8.58
CA ILE A 3 -6.34 -16.21 -7.59
C ILE A 3 -7.68 -15.79 -8.19
N LYS A 4 -8.75 -15.87 -7.40
CA LYS A 4 -10.07 -15.36 -7.77
C LYS A 4 -10.24 -13.94 -7.23
N SER A 5 -10.80 -13.06 -8.04
CA SER A 5 -11.12 -11.69 -7.69
C SER A 5 -12.50 -11.35 -8.24
N THR A 6 -13.36 -10.73 -7.44
CA THR A 6 -14.64 -10.22 -7.96
C THR A 6 -14.46 -9.00 -8.86
N ARG A 7 -13.32 -8.30 -8.73
CA ARG A 7 -12.98 -7.14 -9.56
C ARG A 7 -12.31 -7.51 -10.88
N PHE A 8 -11.46 -8.53 -10.88
CA PHE A 8 -10.60 -8.87 -12.02
C PHE A 8 -10.86 -10.25 -12.62
N GLY A 9 -11.78 -11.04 -12.04
CA GLY A 9 -12.02 -12.41 -12.44
C GLY A 9 -10.94 -13.36 -11.93
N GLU A 10 -10.63 -14.39 -12.72
CA GLU A 10 -9.56 -15.33 -12.41
C GLU A 10 -8.21 -14.82 -12.94
N LEU A 11 -7.24 -14.71 -12.03
CA LEU A 11 -5.92 -14.17 -12.31
C LEU A 11 -4.87 -15.27 -12.15
N ASN A 12 -4.03 -15.48 -13.17
CA ASN A 12 -2.82 -16.27 -13.03
C ASN A 12 -1.66 -15.35 -12.66
N VAL A 13 -1.39 -15.24 -11.36
CA VAL A 13 -0.44 -14.28 -10.77
C VAL A 13 0.95 -14.93 -10.64
N PRO A 14 2.02 -14.33 -11.14
CA PRO A 14 3.39 -14.81 -10.93
C PRO A 14 3.80 -14.82 -9.45
N ASP A 15 4.66 -15.75 -9.06
CA ASP A 15 5.04 -15.93 -7.65
C ASP A 15 5.79 -14.71 -7.08
N GLU A 16 6.49 -13.94 -7.92
CA GLU A 16 7.14 -12.69 -7.53
C GLU A 16 6.16 -11.58 -7.10
N GLN A 17 4.89 -11.67 -7.50
CA GLN A 17 3.83 -10.75 -7.11
C GLN A 17 3.07 -11.21 -5.87
N ILE A 18 3.33 -12.42 -5.38
CA ILE A 18 2.68 -12.98 -4.19
C ILE A 18 3.47 -12.61 -2.94
N ILE A 19 2.83 -11.86 -2.05
CA ILE A 19 3.41 -11.34 -0.81
C ILE A 19 2.73 -12.02 0.38
N ALA A 20 3.54 -12.56 1.28
CA ALA A 20 3.07 -13.12 2.54
C ALA A 20 3.00 -12.05 3.62
N PHE A 21 1.89 -12.01 4.35
CA PHE A 21 1.64 -11.16 5.51
C PHE A 21 1.42 -12.08 6.72
N PRO A 22 2.48 -12.54 7.43
CA PRO A 22 2.34 -13.53 8.50
C PRO A 22 1.38 -13.12 9.63
N GLN A 23 1.28 -11.82 9.91
CA GLN A 23 0.34 -11.26 10.89
C GLN A 23 -1.00 -10.83 10.28
N GLY A 24 -1.14 -10.94 8.97
CA GLY A 24 -2.24 -10.39 8.19
C GLY A 24 -2.20 -8.86 8.16
N LEU A 25 -3.35 -8.25 7.87
CA LEU A 25 -3.51 -6.80 7.94
C LEU A 25 -4.38 -6.42 9.16
N PRO A 26 -4.19 -5.25 9.78
CA PRO A 26 -5.14 -4.68 10.74
C PRO A 26 -6.58 -4.73 10.21
N GLY A 27 -7.49 -5.31 10.99
CA GLY A 27 -8.88 -5.57 10.59
C GLY A 27 -9.10 -6.85 9.79
N PHE A 28 -8.02 -7.47 9.27
CA PHE A 28 -8.04 -8.69 8.47
C PHE A 28 -6.93 -9.67 8.90
N PRO A 29 -6.92 -10.12 10.18
CA PRO A 29 -5.83 -10.94 10.70
C PRO A 29 -5.72 -12.32 10.05
N GLY A 30 -6.80 -12.83 9.43
CA GLY A 30 -6.82 -14.10 8.70
C GLY A 30 -6.22 -14.02 7.28
N GLU A 31 -6.06 -12.81 6.75
CA GLU A 31 -5.62 -12.59 5.37
C GLU A 31 -4.10 -12.57 5.29
N LYS A 32 -3.51 -13.73 4.98
CA LYS A 32 -2.05 -13.94 5.10
C LYS A 32 -1.29 -13.84 3.79
N VAL A 33 -1.97 -13.78 2.65
CA VAL A 33 -1.34 -13.80 1.33
C VAL A 33 -2.08 -12.83 0.41
N PHE A 34 -1.33 -11.94 -0.22
CA PHE A 34 -1.86 -10.97 -1.16
C PHE A 34 -1.05 -10.97 -2.45
N ALA A 35 -1.73 -10.73 -3.58
CA ALA A 35 -1.11 -10.40 -4.85
C ALA A 35 -0.97 -8.88 -4.98
N LEU A 36 0.24 -8.41 -5.29
CA LEU A 36 0.50 -7.01 -5.64
C LEU A 36 0.42 -6.85 -7.18
N LEU A 37 -0.66 -6.25 -7.64
CA LEU A 37 -1.00 -6.11 -9.06
C LEU A 37 -0.82 -4.64 -9.50
N PRO A 38 0.21 -4.30 -10.28
CA PRO A 38 0.38 -2.94 -10.80
C PRO A 38 -0.85 -2.51 -11.62
N HIS A 39 -1.28 -1.24 -11.48
CA HIS A 39 -2.43 -0.76 -12.25
C HIS A 39 -2.11 -0.64 -13.74
N GLN A 40 -0.95 -0.05 -14.06
CA GLN A 40 -0.39 0.13 -15.40
C GLN A 40 1.14 0.17 -15.28
N PRO A 41 1.89 -0.07 -16.37
CA PRO A 41 3.32 0.22 -16.40
C PRO A 41 3.59 1.65 -15.91
N ASP A 42 4.59 1.82 -15.05
CA ASP A 42 5.04 3.10 -14.48
C ASP A 42 4.00 3.88 -13.65
N SER A 43 2.83 3.30 -13.38
CA SER A 43 1.84 3.91 -12.48
C SER A 43 2.31 3.78 -11.02
N PRO A 44 2.21 4.85 -10.20
CA PRO A 44 2.47 4.74 -8.77
C PRO A 44 1.37 3.95 -8.04
N PHE A 45 0.25 3.65 -8.71
CA PHE A 45 -0.86 2.88 -8.16
C PHE A 45 -0.75 1.40 -8.46
N ALA A 46 -1.13 0.59 -7.48
CA ALA A 46 -1.30 -0.85 -7.60
C ALA A 46 -2.52 -1.31 -6.79
N PHE A 47 -2.91 -2.56 -6.98
CA PHE A 47 -3.91 -3.24 -6.18
C PHE A 47 -3.23 -4.30 -5.32
N LEU A 48 -3.65 -4.38 -4.05
CA LEU A 48 -3.28 -5.44 -3.15
C LEU A 48 -4.51 -6.34 -2.96
N GLN A 49 -4.58 -7.41 -3.77
CA GLN A 49 -5.70 -8.36 -3.82
C GLN A 49 -5.43 -9.53 -2.89
N SER A 50 -6.38 -9.87 -2.00
CA SER A 50 -6.24 -11.09 -1.19
C SER A 50 -6.24 -12.34 -2.09
N ALA A 51 -5.38 -13.30 -1.75
CA ALA A 51 -5.40 -14.61 -2.40
C ALA A 51 -6.49 -15.55 -1.84
N ALA A 52 -7.06 -15.24 -0.66
CA ALA A 52 -8.05 -16.06 0.03
C ALA A 52 -9.48 -15.52 -0.11
N ASP A 53 -9.64 -14.19 -0.11
CA ASP A 53 -10.92 -13.50 -0.21
C ASP A 53 -11.03 -12.75 -1.57
N PRO A 54 -11.88 -13.23 -2.50
CA PRO A 54 -12.08 -12.60 -3.81
C PRO A 54 -12.63 -11.17 -3.75
N ASP A 55 -13.31 -10.79 -2.67
CA ASP A 55 -13.91 -9.46 -2.49
C ASP A 55 -12.96 -8.46 -1.84
N LEU A 56 -11.85 -8.94 -1.26
CA LEU A 56 -10.91 -8.09 -0.56
C LEU A 56 -9.79 -7.61 -1.48
N THR A 57 -9.88 -6.34 -1.87
CA THR A 57 -8.82 -5.64 -2.62
C THR A 57 -8.62 -4.24 -2.09
N PHE A 58 -7.36 -3.87 -1.83
CA PHE A 58 -6.99 -2.50 -1.51
C PHE A 58 -6.40 -1.79 -2.74
N LEU A 59 -6.80 -0.55 -2.97
CA LEU A 59 -6.01 0.35 -3.81
C LEU A 59 -4.83 0.86 -2.97
N VAL A 60 -3.62 0.76 -3.50
CA VAL A 60 -2.40 1.19 -2.84
C VAL A 60 -1.58 2.08 -3.77
N VAL A 61 -0.73 2.91 -3.20
CA VAL A 61 0.13 3.84 -3.94
C VAL A 61 1.52 3.91 -3.34
N GLU A 62 2.54 4.12 -4.16
CA GLU A 62 3.86 4.55 -3.68
C GLU A 62 3.75 6.00 -3.17
N PRO A 63 3.84 6.23 -1.84
CA PRO A 63 3.47 7.53 -1.26
C PRO A 63 4.41 8.65 -1.70
N PHE A 64 5.69 8.34 -1.98
CA PHE A 64 6.71 9.32 -2.34
C PHE A 64 6.42 10.04 -3.67
N ALA A 65 5.61 9.45 -4.54
CA ALA A 65 5.16 10.11 -5.77
C ALA A 65 4.22 11.30 -5.51
N PHE A 66 3.57 11.33 -4.35
CA PHE A 66 2.58 12.36 -3.96
C PHE A 66 3.04 13.20 -2.76
N PHE A 67 3.87 12.61 -1.90
CA PHE A 67 4.40 13.23 -0.68
C PHE A 67 5.93 13.07 -0.67
N PRO A 68 6.68 13.92 -1.40
CA PRO A 68 8.13 13.79 -1.51
C PRO A 68 8.86 13.89 -0.16
N ASP A 69 8.29 14.64 0.78
CA ASP A 69 8.82 14.82 2.13
C ASP A 69 8.38 13.72 3.12
N TYR A 70 7.65 12.70 2.64
CA TYR A 70 7.21 11.58 3.48
C TYR A 70 8.42 10.76 3.95
N GLN A 71 8.64 10.77 5.26
CA GLN A 71 9.70 10.03 5.93
C GLN A 71 9.21 9.48 7.25
N PHE A 72 9.68 8.29 7.63
CA PHE A 72 9.38 7.66 8.91
C PHE A 72 10.50 6.68 9.29
N GLU A 73 10.51 6.30 10.56
CA GLU A 73 11.39 5.26 11.08
C GLU A 73 10.55 4.03 11.45
N LEU A 74 11.11 2.85 11.19
CA LEU A 74 10.56 1.59 11.67
C LEU A 74 11.30 1.18 12.93
N ASP A 75 10.57 0.66 13.92
CA ASP A 75 11.22 0.05 15.07
C ASP A 75 11.96 -1.26 14.68
N ASP A 76 12.90 -1.65 15.53
CA ASP A 76 13.75 -2.82 15.30
C ASP A 76 12.95 -4.12 15.15
N ASN A 77 11.81 -4.23 15.84
CA ASN A 77 10.98 -5.42 15.79
C ASN A 77 10.30 -5.57 14.42
N ALA A 78 9.72 -4.47 13.90
CA ALA A 78 9.11 -4.43 12.58
C ALA A 78 10.14 -4.66 11.49
N ALA A 79 11.32 -4.03 11.59
CA ALA A 79 12.41 -4.21 10.64
C ALA A 79 12.92 -5.66 10.63
N ALA A 80 13.09 -6.27 11.80
CA ALA A 80 13.53 -7.67 11.93
C ALA A 80 12.47 -8.65 11.41
N ALA A 81 11.18 -8.45 11.73
CA ALA A 81 10.09 -9.30 11.25
C ALA A 81 9.97 -9.29 9.72
N LEU A 82 10.26 -8.15 9.08
CA LEU A 82 10.30 -7.99 7.63
C LEU A 82 11.65 -8.37 7.01
N LYS A 83 12.66 -8.71 7.82
CA LYS A 83 14.03 -9.02 7.39
C LYS A 83 14.64 -7.91 6.51
N LEU A 84 14.42 -6.65 6.90
CA LEU A 84 14.95 -5.52 6.13
C LEU A 84 16.48 -5.49 6.20
N ALA A 85 17.10 -5.13 5.08
CA ALA A 85 18.55 -5.04 4.95
C ALA A 85 18.91 -3.83 4.07
N ALA A 86 20.08 -3.23 4.33
CA ALA A 86 20.51 -2.01 3.65
C ALA A 86 20.69 -2.18 2.12
N ASP A 87 21.04 -3.40 1.67
CA ASP A 87 21.20 -3.76 0.26
C ASP A 87 19.87 -4.14 -0.42
N ASN A 88 18.76 -4.11 0.32
CA ASN A 88 17.44 -4.49 -0.13
C ASN A 88 16.40 -3.50 0.42
N PRO A 89 16.36 -2.28 -0.13
CA PRO A 89 15.40 -1.27 0.33
C PRO A 89 13.97 -1.79 0.16
N PRO A 90 13.10 -1.57 1.17
CA PRO A 90 11.73 -2.06 1.10
C PRO A 90 10.92 -1.31 0.04
N LEU A 91 9.88 -1.98 -0.46
CA LEU A 91 8.77 -1.29 -1.09
C LEU A 91 7.85 -0.72 0.00
N VAL A 92 7.57 0.57 -0.08
CA VAL A 92 6.62 1.25 0.81
C VAL A 92 5.40 1.65 0.01
N LEU A 93 4.23 1.29 0.51
CA LEU A 93 2.94 1.60 -0.08
C LEU A 93 2.01 2.19 0.98
N SER A 94 1.08 3.03 0.55
CA SER A 94 -0.01 3.52 1.38
C SER A 94 -1.35 3.09 0.82
N ILE A 95 -2.23 2.60 1.69
CA ILE A 95 -3.60 2.27 1.32
C ILE A 95 -4.36 3.56 0.98
N VAL A 96 -5.03 3.56 -0.16
CA VAL A 96 -5.81 4.68 -0.68
C VAL A 96 -7.30 4.42 -0.45
N THR A 97 -7.98 5.42 0.10
CA THR A 97 -9.43 5.47 0.17
C THR A 97 -9.95 6.44 -0.89
N VAL A 98 -10.79 5.94 -1.80
CA VAL A 98 -11.53 6.74 -2.78
C VAL A 98 -12.97 6.87 -2.29
N ARG A 99 -13.45 8.11 -2.08
CA ARG A 99 -14.83 8.35 -1.62
C ARG A 99 -15.83 8.44 -2.76
N THR A 100 -15.66 9.45 -3.60
CA THR A 100 -16.56 9.74 -4.72
C THR A 100 -15.78 9.71 -6.01
N THR A 101 -14.70 10.50 -6.08
CA THR A 101 -13.80 10.53 -7.24
C THR A 101 -12.36 10.34 -6.81
N LEU A 102 -11.49 10.05 -7.78
CA LEU A 102 -10.05 9.96 -7.55
C LEU A 102 -9.46 11.28 -7.03
N ASN A 103 -10.05 12.44 -7.37
CA ASN A 103 -9.61 13.74 -6.84
C ASN A 103 -9.80 13.84 -5.32
N ASP A 104 -10.77 13.12 -4.75
CA ASP A 104 -11.05 13.09 -3.32
C ASP A 104 -10.27 11.98 -2.60
N ALA A 105 -9.37 11.29 -3.30
CA ALA A 105 -8.65 10.16 -2.77
C ALA A 105 -7.66 10.60 -1.68
N THR A 106 -7.65 9.82 -0.59
CA THR A 106 -6.72 10.03 0.52
C THR A 106 -5.88 8.78 0.74
N ALA A 107 -4.57 8.96 0.96
CA ALA A 107 -3.66 7.92 1.43
C ALA A 107 -3.58 7.90 2.95
N ASN A 108 -3.46 6.69 3.51
CA ASN A 108 -3.11 6.48 4.90
C ASN A 108 -1.58 6.48 5.06
N LEU A 109 -1.04 7.59 5.53
CA LEU A 109 0.39 7.76 5.82
C LEU A 109 0.75 7.36 7.26
N LEU A 110 -0.24 7.15 8.14
CA LEU A 110 -0.02 6.69 9.50
C LEU A 110 0.26 5.19 9.57
N ALA A 111 -0.26 4.42 8.61
CA ALA A 111 -0.12 2.96 8.60
C ALA A 111 0.34 2.43 7.22
N PRO A 112 1.60 2.70 6.81
CA PRO A 112 2.15 2.20 5.56
C PRO A 112 2.20 0.67 5.52
N VAL A 113 2.03 0.13 4.31
CA VAL A 113 2.35 -1.24 3.97
C VAL A 113 3.81 -1.28 3.55
N VAL A 114 4.63 -2.05 4.27
CA VAL A 114 6.06 -2.21 4.02
C VAL A 114 6.30 -3.64 3.55
N ILE A 115 7.00 -3.79 2.43
CA ILE A 115 7.24 -5.08 1.79
C ILE A 115 8.73 -5.26 1.51
N ASN A 116 9.29 -6.35 2.03
CA ASN A 116 10.57 -6.86 1.58
C ASN A 116 10.37 -7.62 0.25
N ARG A 117 10.92 -7.09 -0.84
CA ARG A 117 10.77 -7.68 -2.19
C ARG A 117 11.49 -9.02 -2.35
N ARG A 118 12.64 -9.18 -1.69
CA ARG A 118 13.49 -10.39 -1.76
C ARG A 118 12.80 -11.58 -1.10
N ASP A 119 12.37 -11.41 0.15
CA ASP A 119 11.70 -12.45 0.93
C ASP A 119 10.19 -12.52 0.70
N ARG A 120 9.61 -11.52 0.01
CA ARG A 120 8.17 -11.35 -0.21
C ARG A 120 7.36 -11.36 1.08
N LEU A 121 7.90 -10.66 2.09
CA LEU A 121 7.26 -10.47 3.39
C LEU A 121 6.71 -9.05 3.49
N GLY A 122 5.44 -8.94 3.86
CA GLY A 122 4.73 -7.69 4.03
C GLY A 122 4.17 -7.53 5.44
N ALA A 123 4.05 -6.28 5.88
CA ALA A 123 3.34 -5.89 7.08
C ALA A 123 2.72 -4.51 6.88
N GLN A 124 1.55 -4.27 7.49
CA GLN A 124 1.05 -2.91 7.67
C GLN A 124 1.49 -2.42 9.05
N VAL A 125 2.40 -1.44 9.05
CA VAL A 125 3.03 -0.94 10.27
C VAL A 125 2.31 0.34 10.68
N VAL A 126 1.77 0.39 11.89
CA VAL A 126 1.21 1.63 12.45
C VAL A 126 2.36 2.43 13.04
N LEU A 127 2.59 3.63 12.51
CA LEU A 127 3.66 4.51 12.96
C LEU A 127 3.27 5.20 14.28
N GLU A 128 4.17 5.19 15.24
CA GLU A 128 3.99 5.88 16.51
C GLU A 128 4.69 7.24 16.50
N LYS A 129 4.13 8.21 17.24
CA LYS A 129 4.76 9.53 17.50
C LYS A 129 5.11 10.33 16.23
N VAL A 130 4.38 10.13 15.14
CA VAL A 130 4.51 10.89 13.89
C VAL A 130 3.38 11.91 13.71
N GLY A 131 3.62 12.93 12.89
CA GLY A 131 2.60 13.92 12.50
C GLY A 131 1.64 13.45 11.40
N TYR A 132 1.81 12.23 10.88
CA TYR A 132 0.94 11.68 9.85
C TYR A 132 -0.39 11.21 10.41
N THR A 133 -1.35 11.03 9.50
CA THR A 133 -2.74 10.68 9.82
C THR A 133 -3.21 9.62 8.83
N THR A 134 -4.41 9.10 9.07
CA THR A 134 -5.01 8.11 8.19
C THR A 134 -5.56 8.70 6.88
N ARG A 135 -5.55 10.03 6.72
CA ARG A 135 -6.16 10.71 5.57
C ARG A 135 -5.32 11.90 5.12
N HIS A 136 -4.45 11.66 4.14
CA HIS A 136 -3.71 12.70 3.41
C HIS A 136 -4.18 12.74 1.96
N ARG A 137 -4.62 13.89 1.47
CA ARG A 137 -5.13 14.02 0.09
C ARG A 137 -4.02 13.79 -0.92
N LEU A 138 -4.29 12.94 -1.91
CA LEU A 138 -3.34 12.67 -3.00
C LEU A 138 -3.23 13.85 -3.98
N PHE A 139 -4.34 14.56 -4.20
CA PHE A 139 -4.40 15.65 -5.15
C PHE A 139 -4.78 16.94 -4.44
N ALA A 140 -4.17 18.06 -4.83
CA ALA A 140 -4.59 19.37 -4.37
C ALA A 140 -6.01 19.68 -4.85
N ASP A 141 -6.79 20.38 -4.02
CA ASP A 141 -8.09 20.89 -4.46
C ASP A 141 -7.88 21.85 -5.63
N LYS A 142 -8.68 21.70 -6.71
CA LYS A 142 -8.66 22.63 -7.86
C LYS A 142 -9.10 24.08 -7.52
N ALA A 143 -9.29 24.44 -6.25
CA ALA A 143 -9.96 25.66 -5.81
C ALA A 143 -9.03 26.76 -5.26
N ALA A 144 -7.77 26.87 -5.72
CA ALA A 144 -6.88 27.96 -5.32
C ALA A 144 -6.07 28.59 -6.48
N ALA A 145 -6.60 28.55 -7.71
CA ALA A 145 -5.97 29.16 -8.88
C ALA A 145 -6.92 30.04 -9.70
N GLN A 146 -7.84 30.78 -9.06
CA GLN A 146 -8.54 31.91 -9.68
C GLN A 146 -8.84 32.96 -8.61
N GLY A 147 -7.94 33.93 -8.43
CA GLY A 147 -8.14 35.02 -7.47
C GLY A 147 -7.04 36.07 -7.44
N GLY A 148 -6.36 36.30 -8.57
CA GLY A 148 -5.26 37.26 -8.65
C GLY A 148 -5.14 37.91 -10.01
N LYS A 149 -6.07 38.83 -10.32
CA LYS A 149 -5.82 40.10 -11.02
C LYS A 149 -6.87 41.10 -10.57
#